data_AF-A0AAW9BQR1-F1
#
_entry.id   AF-A0AAW9BQR1-F1
#
_cell.length_a   1.000
_cell.length_b   1.000
_cell.length_c   1.000
_cell.angle_alpha   90.00
_cell.angle_beta   90.00
_cell.angle_gamma   90.00
#
_symmetry.space_group_name_H-M   'P 1'
#
loop_
_entity.id
_entity.type
_entity.pdbx_description
1 polymer ?
#
loop_
_entity_poly.entity_id
_entity_poly.type
_entity_poly.pdbx_seq_one_letter_code
_entity_poly.pdbx_strand_id
1 'polypeptide(L)'
;MSNQHQYFGHPRGLFLLFGTELWERFSYYAMRAILVLYLTDTTMNGGLGWSTKDALDLYGIYTGLVYITPLIGGYLADNYLGQRRSILLGGALMAIGQFTLALPADALGFGALHTFYLGLALLIC
;
A
#
# COMPACT_ATOMS: atom_id res chain seq x y z
N MET A 1 -30.21 25.67 -5.64
CA MET A 1 -29.26 24.70 -6.22
C MET A 1 -27.87 25.10 -5.75
N SER A 2 -27.20 24.23 -5.00
CA SER A 2 -25.98 24.57 -4.25
C SER A 2 -24.91 25.20 -5.15
N ASN A 3 -24.40 26.35 -4.75
CA ASN A 3 -23.30 27.07 -5.37
C ASN A 3 -22.00 26.24 -5.20
N GLN A 4 -21.86 25.19 -6.02
CA GLN A 4 -20.65 24.38 -6.07
C GLN A 4 -19.57 25.25 -6.69
N HIS A 5 -18.70 25.81 -5.86
CA HIS A 5 -17.54 26.55 -6.34
C HIS A 5 -16.69 25.61 -7.20
N GLN A 6 -16.80 25.72 -8.51
CA GLN A 6 -16.06 24.91 -9.46
C GLN A 6 -14.62 25.41 -9.54
N TYR A 7 -13.66 24.50 -9.48
CA TYR A 7 -12.27 24.78 -9.86
C TYR A 7 -12.06 24.19 -11.25
N PHE A 8 -11.54 24.98 -12.21
CA PHE A 8 -11.34 24.56 -13.60
C PHE A 8 -12.56 23.86 -14.26
N GLY A 9 -13.79 24.24 -13.89
CA GLY A 9 -15.02 23.66 -14.42
C GLY A 9 -15.47 22.34 -13.78
N HIS A 10 -14.75 21.82 -12.78
CA HIS A 10 -15.08 20.57 -12.08
C HIS A 10 -15.47 20.77 -10.60
N PRO A 11 -16.23 19.84 -10.00
CA PRO A 11 -16.58 19.89 -8.57
C PRO A 11 -15.33 19.81 -7.68
N ARG A 12 -15.29 20.57 -6.57
CA ARG A 12 -14.14 20.58 -5.63
C ARG A 12 -13.73 19.21 -5.13
N GLY A 13 -14.71 18.31 -4.91
CA GLY A 13 -14.45 16.95 -4.44
C GLY A 13 -13.59 16.13 -5.39
N LEU A 14 -13.62 16.42 -6.69
CA LEU A 14 -12.80 15.74 -7.69
C LEU A 14 -11.31 16.03 -7.46
N PHE A 15 -10.94 17.26 -7.08
CA PHE A 15 -9.54 17.60 -6.82
C PHE A 15 -8.99 16.86 -5.59
N LEU A 16 -9.82 16.69 -4.56
CA LEU A 16 -9.45 15.88 -3.40
C LEU A 16 -9.23 14.43 -3.81
N LEU A 17 -10.19 13.83 -4.53
CA LEU A 17 -10.12 12.45 -5.00
C LEU A 17 -8.91 12.22 -5.93
N PHE A 18 -8.65 13.16 -6.82
CA PHE A 18 -7.48 13.14 -7.69
C PHE A 18 -6.17 13.15 -6.89
N GLY A 19 -6.05 14.05 -5.91
CA GLY A 19 -4.87 14.14 -5.05
C GLY A 19 -4.66 12.87 -4.23
N THR A 20 -5.73 12.30 -3.67
CA THR A 20 -5.64 11.04 -2.90
C THR A 20 -5.26 9.86 -3.79
N GLU A 21 -5.86 9.75 -4.97
CA GLU A 21 -5.57 8.67 -5.93
C GLU A 21 -4.12 8.77 -6.46
N LEU A 22 -3.64 9.99 -6.72
CA LEU A 22 -2.28 10.22 -7.18
C LEU A 22 -1.25 9.77 -6.13
N TRP A 23 -1.47 10.14 -4.86
CA TRP A 23 -0.57 9.75 -3.78
C TRP A 23 -0.61 8.25 -3.49
N GLU A 24 -1.77 7.63 -3.59
CA GLU A 24 -1.93 6.19 -3.44
C GLU A 24 -1.11 5.44 -4.49
N ARG A 25 -1.33 5.77 -5.77
CA ARG A 25 -0.58 5.17 -6.89
C ARG A 25 0.91 5.42 -6.79
N PHE A 26 1.33 6.64 -6.41
CA PHE A 26 2.74 6.94 -6.22
C PHE A 26 3.37 6.02 -5.17
N SER A 27 2.72 5.87 -4.01
CA SER A 27 3.19 5.00 -2.93
C SER A 27 3.29 3.54 -3.38
N TYR A 28 2.25 3.04 -4.07
CA TYR A 28 2.19 1.67 -4.57
C TYR A 28 3.32 1.37 -5.57
N TYR A 29 3.48 2.21 -6.60
CA TYR A 29 4.53 2.00 -7.61
C TYR A 29 5.94 2.20 -7.05
N ALA A 30 6.13 3.14 -6.13
CA ALA A 30 7.43 3.36 -5.48
C ALA A 30 7.87 2.13 -4.70
N MET A 31 7.00 1.57 -3.85
CA MET A 31 7.31 0.34 -3.10
C MET A 31 7.60 -0.81 -4.07
N ARG A 32 6.75 -0.98 -5.08
CA ARG A 32 6.88 -2.05 -6.08
C ARG A 32 8.20 -1.98 -6.87
N ALA A 33 8.69 -0.77 -7.16
CA ALA A 33 9.95 -0.56 -7.88
C ALA A 33 11.18 -0.94 -7.05
N ILE A 34 11.18 -0.69 -5.74
CA ILE A 34 12.33 -0.95 -4.87
C ILE A 34 12.27 -2.31 -4.15
N LEU A 35 11.11 -2.96 -4.12
CA LEU A 35 10.89 -4.20 -3.35
C LEU A 35 11.86 -5.32 -3.74
N VAL A 36 11.97 -5.63 -5.04
CA VAL A 36 12.87 -6.70 -5.51
C VAL A 36 14.33 -6.33 -5.27
N LEU A 37 14.68 -5.05 -5.46
CA LEU A 37 16.04 -4.56 -5.17
C LEU A 37 16.38 -4.79 -3.69
N TYR A 38 15.49 -4.42 -2.77
CA TYR A 38 15.66 -4.65 -1.33
C TYR A 38 15.78 -6.15 -0.97
N LEU A 39 14.94 -7.00 -1.57
CA LEU A 39 14.97 -8.45 -1.31
C LEU A 39 16.29 -9.08 -1.77
N THR A 40 16.79 -8.67 -2.94
CA THR A 40 18.00 -9.25 -3.56
C THR A 40 19.31 -8.63 -3.11
N ASP A 41 19.29 -7.43 -2.53
CA ASP A 41 20.51 -6.80 -2.02
C ASP A 41 21.06 -7.56 -0.81
N THR A 42 22.37 -7.47 -0.62
CA THR A 42 23.09 -8.19 0.41
C THR A 42 22.70 -7.70 1.81
N THR A 43 22.76 -8.61 2.79
CA THR A 43 22.50 -8.29 4.20
C THR A 43 23.47 -7.27 4.77
N MET A 44 24.67 -7.17 4.21
CA MET A 44 25.67 -6.14 4.55
C MET A 44 25.22 -4.72 4.18
N ASN A 45 24.39 -4.57 3.14
CA ASN A 45 23.79 -3.30 2.72
C ASN A 45 22.41 -3.06 3.36
N GLY A 46 21.94 -3.96 4.24
CA GLY A 46 20.62 -3.90 4.86
C GLY A 46 19.50 -4.58 4.07
N GLY A 47 19.80 -5.28 2.97
CA GLY A 47 18.85 -6.11 2.22
C GLY A 47 18.64 -7.49 2.84
N LEU A 48 17.76 -8.31 2.25
CA LEU A 48 17.45 -9.65 2.78
C LEU A 48 18.30 -10.78 2.17
N GLY A 49 19.08 -10.51 1.13
CA GLY A 49 20.00 -11.47 0.51
C GLY A 49 19.32 -12.65 -0.18
N TRP A 50 18.09 -12.48 -0.65
CA TRP A 50 17.33 -13.53 -1.32
C TRP A 50 17.78 -13.77 -2.75
N SER A 51 17.49 -14.97 -3.27
CA SER A 51 17.64 -15.22 -4.70
C SER A 51 16.64 -14.37 -5.49
N THR A 52 17.03 -13.94 -6.70
CA THR A 52 16.13 -13.17 -7.59
C THR A 52 14.86 -13.94 -7.91
N LYS A 53 14.93 -15.28 -8.01
CA LYS A 53 13.77 -16.13 -8.25
C LYS A 53 12.77 -16.02 -7.09
N ASP A 54 13.22 -16.18 -5.86
CA ASP A 54 12.33 -16.15 -4.69
C ASP A 54 11.73 -14.75 -4.48
N ALA A 55 12.51 -13.70 -4.75
CA ALA A 55 12.02 -12.32 -4.72
C ALA A 55 10.91 -12.05 -5.76
N LEU A 56 11.07 -12.58 -6.98
CA LEU A 56 10.05 -12.47 -8.04
C LEU A 56 8.80 -13.31 -7.74
N ASP A 57 8.97 -14.50 -7.15
CA ASP A 57 7.86 -15.35 -6.74
C ASP A 57 7.01 -14.64 -5.67
N LEU A 58 7.64 -14.06 -4.64
CA LEU A 58 6.95 -13.26 -3.62
C LEU A 58 6.24 -12.05 -4.23
N TYR A 59 6.93 -11.33 -5.12
CA TYR A 59 6.36 -10.17 -5.82
C TYR A 59 5.12 -10.52 -6.64
N GLY A 60 5.12 -11.68 -7.31
CA GLY A 60 3.98 -12.19 -8.07
C GLY A 60 2.78 -12.47 -7.17
N ILE A 61 2.99 -13.17 -6.05
CA ILE A 61 1.95 -13.46 -5.06
C ILE A 61 1.39 -12.15 -4.47
N TYR A 62 2.29 -11.25 -4.05
CA TYR A 62 1.92 -9.95 -3.50
C TYR A 62 1.05 -9.16 -4.48
N THR A 63 1.47 -9.05 -5.75
CA THR A 63 0.72 -8.34 -6.79
C THR A 63 -0.65 -8.98 -7.01
N GLY A 64 -0.72 -10.31 -7.05
CA GLY A 64 -1.99 -11.03 -7.18
C GLY A 64 -2.97 -10.72 -6.05
N LEU A 65 -2.49 -10.69 -4.80
CA LEU A 65 -3.31 -10.36 -3.63
C LEU A 65 -3.80 -8.91 -3.65
N VAL A 66 -2.98 -7.96 -4.10
CA VAL A 66 -3.39 -6.56 -4.27
C VAL A 66 -4.55 -6.42 -5.27
N TYR A 67 -4.62 -7.26 -6.31
CA TYR A 67 -5.75 -7.23 -7.24
C TYR A 67 -7.02 -7.92 -6.70
N ILE A 68 -6.88 -8.86 -5.76
CA ILE A 68 -8.01 -9.61 -5.20
C ILE A 68 -8.65 -8.85 -4.03
N THR A 69 -7.85 -8.22 -3.18
CA THR A 69 -8.31 -7.56 -1.95
C THR A 69 -9.36 -6.45 -2.16
N PRO A 70 -9.31 -5.65 -3.25
CA PRO A 70 -10.35 -4.67 -3.56
C PRO A 70 -11.75 -5.27 -3.74
N LEU A 71 -11.87 -6.53 -4.16
CA LEU A 71 -13.17 -7.21 -4.25
C LEU A 71 -13.79 -7.38 -2.85
N ILE A 72 -12.96 -7.75 -1.87
CA ILE A 72 -13.37 -7.89 -0.47
C ILE A 72 -13.65 -6.51 0.13
N GLY A 73 -12.78 -5.53 -0.13
CA GLY A 73 -12.94 -4.15 0.30
C GLY A 73 -14.22 -3.50 -0.24
N GLY A 74 -14.54 -3.70 -1.52
CA GLY A 74 -15.78 -3.23 -2.15
C GLY A 74 -17.02 -3.85 -1.52
N TYR A 75 -17.01 -5.17 -1.32
CA TYR A 75 -18.10 -5.86 -0.63
C TYR A 75 -18.33 -5.30 0.80
N LEU A 76 -17.26 -5.02 1.55
CA LEU A 76 -17.36 -4.42 2.89
C LEU A 76 -17.84 -2.97 2.84
N ALA A 77 -17.41 -2.20 1.84
CA ALA A 77 -17.83 -0.83 1.63
C ALA A 77 -19.32 -0.72 1.32
N ASP A 78 -19.85 -1.63 0.51
CA ASP A 78 -21.26 -1.59 0.08
C ASP A 78 -22.23 -2.07 1.16
N ASN A 79 -21.83 -3.04 1.99
CA ASN A 79 -22.75 -3.67 2.95
C ASN A 79 -22.62 -3.18 4.39
N TYR A 80 -21.43 -2.72 4.83
CA TYR A 80 -21.17 -2.47 6.26
C TYR A 80 -20.59 -1.09 6.56
N LEU A 81 -19.56 -0.67 5.83
CA LEU A 81 -18.73 0.48 6.23
C LEU A 81 -19.12 1.79 5.53
N GLY A 82 -19.67 1.69 4.32
CA GLY A 82 -19.85 2.83 3.42
C GLY A 82 -18.54 3.23 2.72
N GLN A 83 -18.67 3.83 1.53
CA GLN A 83 -17.51 4.16 0.68
C GLN A 83 -16.49 5.08 1.34
N ARG A 84 -16.94 6.17 1.98
CA ARG A 84 -16.02 7.16 2.57
C ARG A 84 -15.17 6.59 3.70
N ARG A 85 -15.72 5.74 4.57
CA ARG A 85 -14.97 5.12 5.67
C ARG A 85 -14.00 4.08 5.15
N SER A 86 -14.41 3.31 4.14
CA SER A 86 -13.56 2.29 3.52
C SER A 86 -12.32 2.89 2.88
N ILE A 87 -12.46 4.02 2.17
CA ILE A 87 -11.33 4.75 1.58
C ILE A 87 -10.36 5.25 2.68
N LEU A 88 -10.89 5.82 3.78
CA LEU A 88 -10.06 6.32 4.87
C LEU A 88 -9.33 5.20 5.61
N LEU A 89 -9.99 4.06 5.83
CA LEU A 89 -9.40 2.90 6.48
C LEU A 89 -8.32 2.25 5.61
N GLY A 90 -8.58 2.05 4.32
CA GLY A 90 -7.58 1.52 3.38
C GLY A 90 -6.35 2.44 3.30
N GLY A 91 -6.55 3.74 3.11
CA GLY A 91 -5.46 4.71 3.11
C GLY A 91 -4.65 4.74 4.40
N ALA A 92 -5.31 4.60 5.56
CA ALA A 92 -4.62 4.51 6.85
C ALA A 92 -3.83 3.20 7.01
N LEU A 93 -4.39 2.06 6.60
CA LEU A 93 -3.72 0.76 6.63
C LEU A 93 -2.48 0.76 5.73
N MET A 94 -2.62 1.27 4.50
CA MET A 94 -1.51 1.40 3.58
C MET A 94 -0.41 2.32 4.14
N ALA A 95 -0.78 3.45 4.75
CA ALA A 95 0.21 4.32 5.41
C ALA A 95 0.97 3.57 6.52
N ILE A 96 0.27 2.82 7.38
CA ILE A 96 0.90 2.02 8.44
C ILE A 96 1.82 0.95 7.83
N GLY A 97 1.41 0.30 6.74
CA GLY A 97 2.25 -0.66 6.01
C GLY A 97 3.57 -0.04 5.54
N GLN A 98 3.52 1.14 4.93
CA GLN A 98 4.70 1.87 4.48
C GLN A 98 5.61 2.27 5.64
N PHE A 99 5.05 2.77 6.74
CA PHE A 99 5.84 3.08 7.92
C PHE A 99 6.47 1.83 8.54
N THR A 100 5.75 0.71 8.53
CA THR A 100 6.28 -0.57 9.02
C THR A 100 7.47 -1.03 8.20
N LEU A 101 7.41 -0.91 6.86
CA LEU A 101 8.50 -1.26 5.97
C LEU A 101 9.69 -0.28 6.05
N ALA A 102 9.44 0.97 6.45
CA ALA A 102 10.48 1.99 6.62
C ALA A 102 11.23 1.86 7.96
N LEU A 103 10.61 1.24 8.96
CA LEU A 103 11.24 1.02 10.25
C LEU A 103 12.33 -0.07 10.17
N PRO A 104 13.40 0.03 10.98
CA PRO A 104 14.40 -1.01 11.04
C PRO A 104 13.79 -2.31 11.57
N ALA A 105 14.31 -3.44 11.08
CA ALA A 105 13.87 -4.81 11.36
C ALA A 105 13.54 -5.10 12.85
N ASP A 106 14.34 -4.53 13.75
CA ASP A 106 14.28 -4.80 15.18
C ASP A 106 13.40 -3.81 15.96
N ALA A 107 12.87 -2.77 15.31
CA ALA A 107 12.07 -1.72 15.96
C ALA A 107 10.80 -2.26 16.64
N LEU A 108 10.21 -3.32 16.09
CA LEU A 108 8.97 -3.91 16.60
C LEU A 108 9.19 -5.16 17.48
N GLY A 109 10.42 -5.65 17.61
CA GLY A 109 10.75 -6.81 18.46
C GLY A 109 10.30 -8.18 17.93
N PHE A 110 9.73 -8.28 16.72
CA PHE A 110 9.26 -9.52 16.10
C PHE A 110 10.29 -10.16 15.13
N GLY A 111 11.41 -9.50 14.88
CA GLY A 111 12.46 -9.92 13.93
C GLY A 111 12.22 -9.45 12.49
N ALA A 112 13.31 -9.31 11.73
CA ALA A 112 13.34 -8.67 10.40
C ALA A 112 12.28 -9.18 9.42
N LEU A 113 12.18 -10.51 9.26
CA LEU A 113 11.27 -11.12 8.30
C LEU A 113 9.80 -10.94 8.68
N HIS A 114 9.46 -11.07 9.96
CA HIS A 114 8.07 -10.90 10.42
C HIS A 114 7.63 -9.44 10.27
N THR A 115 8.49 -8.49 10.63
CA THR A 115 8.23 -7.05 10.42
C THR A 115 8.00 -6.75 8.94
N PHE A 116 8.83 -7.32 8.06
CA PHE A 116 8.71 -7.17 6.61
C PHE A 116 7.38 -7.74 6.07
N TYR A 117 7.03 -8.98 6.40
CA TYR A 117 5.78 -9.58 5.95
C TYR A 117 4.54 -8.88 6.50
N LEU A 118 4.61 -8.38 7.74
CA LEU A 118 3.54 -7.59 8.33
C LEU A 118 3.35 -6.26 7.58
N GLY A 119 4.46 -5.58 7.24
CA GLY A 119 4.42 -4.38 6.42
C GLY A 119 3.79 -4.63 5.05
N LEU A 120 4.19 -5.70 4.36
CA LEU A 120 3.57 -6.10 3.09
C LEU A 120 2.08 -6.44 3.22
N ALA A 121 1.69 -7.17 4.27
CA ALA A 121 0.30 -7.55 4.48
C ALA A 121 -0.61 -6.32 4.69
N LEU A 122 -0.16 -5.34 5.47
CA LEU A 122 -0.88 -4.08 5.67
C LEU A 122 -0.99 -3.24 4.40
N LEU A 123 -0.01 -3.35 3.50
CA LEU A 123 0.02 -2.65 2.22
C LEU A 123 -0.98 -3.20 1.20
N ILE A 124 -1.36 -4.47 1.32
CA ILE A 124 -2.30 -5.12 0.39
C ILE A 124 -3.73 -4.55 0.52
N CYS A 125 -4.02 -3.88 1.64
CA CYS A 125 -5.35 -3.48 2.09
C CYS A 125 -5.89 -2.20 1.42
#